data_AF-A0A9X1JM81-F1
#
_entry.id   AF-A0A9X1JM81-F1
#
_cell.length_a   1.000
_cell.length_b   1.000
_cell.length_c   1.000
_cell.angle_alpha   90.00
_cell.angle_beta   90.00
_cell.angle_gamma   90.00
#
_symmetry.space_group_name_H-M   'P 1'
#
loop_
_entity.id
_entity.type
_entity.pdbx_description
1 polymer ?
#
loop_
_entity_poly.entity_id
_entity_poly.type
_entity_poly.pdbx_seq_one_letter_code
_entity_poly.pdbx_strand_id
1 'polypeptide(L)'
;MRAIVMALTGLALGCAMPVLAQETETETETRIGEDEFESPAATLDQVGWLVGQWAGTGIQGAPAMESWLPESGGTMVGTFVQESSDGSIMFTEHMYLTEEGGSLALKLKHFNADLTGWEEKDGMLTFRLVAIEPCAAYFNALTLRCADPDNPGSGIVAAVRMKSDKPDPQELIFRFDAAASTPISYDCDGTTIAINECLAGIYKRSKSRQRAYVDAALGSSADGNALGKMIRASDAAFDAYRSAECDAVYENWKEGSIRNAMWLRCSIRLTDEHTHTVWQNWLTYQDTSEPILPEPRPSR
;
A
#
# COMPACT_ATOMS: atom_id res chain seq x y z
N MET A 1 -43.23 -80.38 -4.54
CA MET A 1 -44.05 -80.21 -5.75
C MET A 1 -43.70 -78.83 -6.33
N ARG A 2 -42.94 -78.79 -7.46
CA ARG A 2 -42.71 -77.67 -8.42
C ARG A 2 -42.33 -76.27 -7.88
N ALA A 3 -41.38 -75.47 -8.39
CA ALA A 3 -40.41 -75.53 -9.49
C ALA A 3 -39.40 -74.35 -9.27
N ILE A 4 -38.09 -74.55 -9.41
CA ILE A 4 -37.18 -74.00 -10.46
C ILE A 4 -37.20 -72.47 -10.65
N VAL A 5 -36.08 -71.79 -10.32
CA VAL A 5 -35.30 -70.79 -11.11
C VAL A 5 -33.90 -70.69 -10.44
N MET A 6 -32.87 -71.40 -10.90
CA MET A 6 -31.84 -71.08 -11.92
C MET A 6 -31.09 -69.75 -11.76
N ALA A 7 -29.77 -69.87 -11.70
CA ALA A 7 -28.75 -68.88 -11.37
C ALA A 7 -28.52 -67.80 -12.43
N LEU A 8 -27.93 -66.68 -12.01
CA LEU A 8 -27.03 -65.85 -12.82
C LEU A 8 -26.03 -65.11 -11.91
N THR A 9 -24.79 -65.58 -11.95
CA THR A 9 -23.60 -64.91 -11.39
C THR A 9 -23.21 -63.75 -12.31
N GLY A 10 -23.42 -62.52 -11.85
CA GLY A 10 -22.98 -61.31 -12.55
C GLY A 10 -21.51 -61.01 -12.27
N LEU A 11 -20.69 -61.03 -13.33
CA LEU A 11 -19.31 -60.56 -13.35
C LEU A 11 -19.32 -59.03 -13.50
N ALA A 12 -18.99 -58.29 -12.42
CA ALA A 12 -18.90 -56.84 -12.46
C ALA A 12 -17.55 -56.41 -13.07
N LEU A 13 -17.60 -55.85 -14.28
CA LEU A 13 -16.47 -55.26 -14.98
C LEU A 13 -16.27 -53.82 -14.45
N GLY A 14 -15.22 -53.60 -13.66
CA GLY A 14 -14.84 -52.26 -13.18
C GLY A 14 -14.14 -51.46 -14.28
N CYS A 15 -14.82 -50.44 -14.82
CA CYS A 15 -14.18 -49.43 -15.65
C CYS A 15 -13.43 -48.43 -14.74
N ALA A 16 -12.12 -48.57 -14.64
CA ALA A 16 -11.27 -47.51 -14.13
C ALA A 16 -11.17 -46.42 -15.22
N MET A 17 -11.81 -45.28 -15.01
CA MET A 17 -11.55 -44.10 -15.83
C MET A 17 -10.25 -43.47 -15.36
N PRO A 18 -9.27 -43.22 -16.25
CA PRO A 18 -8.12 -42.42 -15.88
C PRO A 18 -8.60 -41.00 -15.60
N VAL A 19 -8.34 -40.52 -14.38
CA VAL A 19 -8.38 -39.09 -14.06
C VAL A 19 -7.27 -38.46 -14.89
N LEU A 20 -7.64 -37.77 -15.97
CA LEU A 20 -6.73 -36.83 -16.61
C LEU A 20 -6.47 -35.72 -15.59
N ALA A 21 -5.24 -35.66 -15.09
CA ALA A 21 -4.76 -34.50 -14.38
C ALA A 21 -4.87 -33.31 -15.33
N GLN A 22 -5.69 -32.33 -14.95
CA GLN A 22 -5.75 -31.04 -15.63
C GLN A 22 -4.39 -30.39 -15.36
N GLU A 23 -3.52 -30.38 -16.37
CA GLU A 23 -2.31 -29.56 -16.34
C GLU A 23 -2.79 -28.12 -16.15
N THR A 24 -2.47 -27.52 -15.01
CA THR A 24 -2.60 -26.08 -14.82
C THR A 24 -1.66 -25.43 -15.82
N GLU A 25 -2.19 -25.03 -16.97
CA GLU A 25 -1.51 -24.07 -17.84
C GLU A 25 -1.10 -22.90 -16.94
N THR A 26 0.19 -22.62 -16.87
CA THR A 26 0.68 -21.42 -16.20
C THR A 26 0.12 -20.23 -16.98
N GLU A 27 -1.00 -19.67 -16.49
CA GLU A 27 -1.57 -18.45 -17.05
C GLU A 27 -0.49 -17.37 -17.08
N THR A 28 -0.20 -16.90 -18.28
CA THR A 28 0.79 -15.84 -18.52
C THR A 28 0.23 -14.53 -17.99
N GLU A 29 0.94 -13.85 -17.08
CA GLU A 29 0.43 -12.63 -16.44
C GLU A 29 0.43 -11.43 -17.40
N THR A 30 1.37 -11.40 -18.35
CA THR A 30 1.54 -10.32 -19.34
C THR A 30 0.79 -10.58 -20.63
N ARG A 31 0.24 -9.51 -21.21
CA ARG A 31 -0.42 -9.51 -22.52
C ARG A 31 0.44 -8.80 -23.56
N ILE A 32 0.33 -9.23 -24.82
CA ILE A 32 0.94 -8.56 -25.97
C ILE A 32 -0.19 -8.12 -26.89
N GLY A 33 -0.20 -6.83 -27.22
CA GLY A 33 -1.11 -6.31 -28.23
C GLY A 33 -0.58 -6.65 -29.62
N GLU A 34 -1.49 -6.99 -30.54
CA GLU A 34 -1.16 -7.22 -31.94
C GLU A 34 -0.51 -5.97 -32.57
N ASP A 35 0.15 -6.17 -33.71
CA ASP A 35 0.63 -5.07 -34.53
C ASP A 35 -0.53 -4.14 -34.90
N GLU A 36 -0.30 -2.82 -34.85
CA GLU A 36 -1.31 -1.77 -35.10
C GLU A 36 -2.50 -1.75 -34.12
N PHE A 37 -2.48 -2.50 -33.01
CA PHE A 37 -3.55 -2.47 -32.01
C PHE A 37 -3.81 -1.04 -31.48
N GLU A 38 -5.08 -0.63 -31.40
CA GLU A 38 -5.47 0.64 -30.78
C GLU A 38 -5.74 0.45 -29.29
N SER A 39 -5.07 1.25 -28.45
CA SER A 39 -5.26 1.17 -26.99
C SER A 39 -6.70 1.54 -26.59
N PRO A 40 -7.33 0.80 -25.66
CA PRO A 40 -8.68 1.11 -25.23
C PRO A 40 -8.73 2.43 -24.47
N ALA A 41 -9.89 3.10 -24.50
CA ALA A 41 -10.07 4.33 -23.73
C ALA A 41 -9.90 4.06 -22.22
N ALA A 42 -9.09 4.88 -21.55
CA ALA A 42 -8.81 4.74 -20.12
C ALA A 42 -8.33 6.05 -19.49
N THR A 43 -8.58 6.21 -18.18
CA THR A 43 -8.17 7.36 -17.37
C THR A 43 -7.37 6.95 -16.13
N LEU A 44 -6.63 7.90 -15.54
CA LEU A 44 -5.83 7.65 -14.33
C LEU A 44 -6.68 7.28 -13.11
N ASP A 45 -7.94 7.73 -13.06
CA ASP A 45 -8.90 7.33 -12.02
C ASP A 45 -9.07 5.80 -11.94
N GLN A 46 -9.00 5.09 -13.07
CA GLN A 46 -9.20 3.64 -13.12
C GLN A 46 -8.03 2.84 -12.54
N VAL A 47 -6.89 3.49 -12.31
CA VAL A 47 -5.66 2.91 -11.76
C VAL A 47 -5.30 3.50 -10.40
N GLY A 48 -6.21 4.26 -9.77
CA GLY A 48 -6.00 4.84 -8.43
C GLY A 48 -5.76 3.82 -7.32
N TRP A 49 -6.14 2.55 -7.52
CA TRP A 49 -5.84 1.45 -6.60
C TRP A 49 -4.34 1.14 -6.47
N LEU A 50 -3.49 1.64 -7.40
CA LEU A 50 -2.04 1.52 -7.30
C LEU A 50 -1.42 2.40 -6.24
N VAL A 51 -2.08 3.51 -5.87
CA VAL A 51 -1.52 4.51 -4.94
C VAL A 51 -1.19 3.84 -3.62
N GLY A 52 0.07 3.89 -3.23
CA GLY A 52 0.54 3.17 -2.06
C GLY A 52 2.04 2.93 -2.05
N GLN A 53 2.46 2.18 -1.03
CA GLN A 53 3.80 1.63 -0.88
C GLN A 53 3.64 0.12 -0.80
N TRP A 54 4.46 -0.60 -1.54
CA TRP A 54 4.34 -2.04 -1.76
C TRP A 54 5.70 -2.69 -1.53
N ALA A 55 5.74 -3.83 -0.86
CA ALA A 55 6.99 -4.53 -0.57
C ALA A 55 6.81 -6.04 -0.71
N GLY A 56 7.88 -6.74 -1.09
CA GLY A 56 7.84 -8.17 -1.31
C GLY A 56 9.18 -8.73 -1.76
N THR A 57 9.13 -9.90 -2.38
CA THR A 57 10.33 -10.60 -2.86
C THR A 57 10.52 -10.35 -4.35
N GLY A 58 11.71 -9.89 -4.72
CA GLY A 58 12.13 -9.66 -6.09
C GLY A 58 13.10 -10.73 -6.61
N ILE A 59 14.03 -10.27 -7.45
CA ILE A 59 14.94 -11.14 -8.20
C ILE A 59 15.88 -11.89 -7.25
N GLN A 60 16.09 -13.19 -7.52
CA GLN A 60 16.95 -14.07 -6.72
C GLN A 60 16.56 -14.15 -5.23
N GLY A 61 15.31 -13.84 -4.89
CA GLY A 61 14.82 -13.87 -3.52
C GLY A 61 15.19 -12.64 -2.68
N ALA A 62 15.85 -11.64 -3.27
CA ALA A 62 16.18 -10.40 -2.58
C ALA A 62 14.95 -9.47 -2.46
N PRO A 63 14.89 -8.58 -1.47
CA PRO A 63 13.77 -7.65 -1.31
C PRO A 63 13.56 -6.76 -2.54
N ALA A 64 12.29 -6.44 -2.80
CA ALA A 64 11.91 -5.41 -3.75
C ALA A 64 10.77 -4.56 -3.17
N MET A 65 10.74 -3.29 -3.55
CA MET A 65 9.68 -2.36 -3.21
C MET A 65 9.18 -1.65 -4.46
N GLU A 66 7.91 -1.30 -4.45
CA GLU A 66 7.30 -0.44 -5.45
C GLU A 66 6.45 0.61 -4.75
N SER A 67 6.38 1.82 -5.29
CA SER A 67 5.51 2.84 -4.77
C SER A 67 4.89 3.68 -5.86
N TRP A 68 3.67 4.16 -5.61
CA TRP A 68 2.94 5.04 -6.52
C TRP A 68 2.35 6.21 -5.74
N LEU A 69 2.60 7.42 -6.23
CA LEU A 69 1.98 8.64 -5.74
C LEU A 69 0.59 8.84 -6.38
N PRO A 70 -0.32 9.57 -5.71
CA PRO A 70 -1.50 10.11 -6.36
C PRO A 70 -1.13 10.92 -7.61
N GLU A 71 -2.10 11.10 -8.51
CA GLU A 71 -1.92 11.94 -9.69
C GLU A 71 -1.54 13.38 -9.28
N SER A 72 -0.51 13.92 -9.94
CA SER A 72 -0.15 15.34 -9.88
C SER A 72 0.05 15.86 -11.30
N GLY A 73 -0.80 16.80 -11.72
CA GLY A 73 -0.70 17.43 -13.04
C GLY A 73 -0.84 16.46 -14.22
N GLY A 74 -1.76 15.50 -14.17
CA GLY A 74 -1.97 14.52 -15.25
C GLY A 74 -0.98 13.37 -15.26
N THR A 75 -0.21 13.18 -14.19
CA THR A 75 0.80 12.11 -14.09
C THR A 75 0.77 11.45 -12.71
N MET A 76 0.66 10.13 -12.68
CA MET A 76 0.99 9.33 -11.50
C MET A 76 2.46 8.92 -11.58
N VAL A 77 3.24 9.23 -10.54
CA VAL A 77 4.66 8.91 -10.47
C VAL A 77 4.85 7.68 -9.59
N GLY A 78 5.56 6.68 -10.12
CA GLY A 78 5.95 5.48 -9.43
C GLY A 78 7.47 5.30 -9.34
N THR A 79 7.90 4.50 -8.37
CA THR A 79 9.28 4.06 -8.22
C THR A 79 9.31 2.57 -7.91
N PHE A 80 10.29 1.87 -8.46
CA PHE A 80 10.61 0.49 -8.10
C PHE A 80 12.04 0.42 -7.59
N VAL A 81 12.29 -0.44 -6.60
CA VAL A 81 13.61 -0.68 -6.01
C VAL A 81 13.82 -2.18 -5.93
N GLN A 82 14.89 -2.66 -6.55
CA GLN A 82 15.39 -4.03 -6.35
C GLN A 82 16.64 -3.97 -5.47
N GLU A 83 16.65 -4.72 -4.38
CA GLU A 83 17.84 -4.91 -3.57
C GLU A 83 18.67 -6.13 -4.05
N SER A 84 19.94 -6.13 -3.67
CA SER A 84 20.81 -7.30 -3.66
C SER A 84 20.61 -8.09 -2.36
N SER A 85 21.12 -9.31 -2.29
CA SER A 85 21.01 -10.17 -1.10
C SER A 85 21.69 -9.63 0.16
N ASP A 86 22.57 -8.63 0.03
CA ASP A 86 23.24 -7.93 1.13
C ASP A 86 22.52 -6.65 1.58
N GLY A 87 21.35 -6.34 1.01
CA GLY A 87 20.54 -5.15 1.31
C GLY A 87 21.01 -3.87 0.61
N SER A 88 22.02 -3.95 -0.27
CA SER A 88 22.37 -2.82 -1.15
C SER A 88 21.39 -2.70 -2.31
N ILE A 89 21.24 -1.49 -2.89
CA ILE A 89 20.43 -1.30 -4.09
C ILE A 89 21.11 -2.01 -5.27
N MET A 90 20.37 -2.88 -5.97
CA MET A 90 20.79 -3.45 -7.24
C MET A 90 20.48 -2.49 -8.39
N PHE A 91 19.22 -2.09 -8.52
CA PHE A 91 18.76 -1.07 -9.44
C PHE A 91 17.44 -0.46 -8.97
N THR A 92 17.05 0.65 -9.59
CA THR A 92 15.75 1.30 -9.37
C THR A 92 15.10 1.64 -10.69
N GLU A 93 13.79 1.86 -10.67
CA GLU A 93 13.05 2.39 -11.80
C GLU A 93 12.31 3.66 -11.38
N HIS A 94 12.23 4.62 -12.31
CA HIS A 94 11.35 5.77 -12.19
C HIS A 94 10.28 5.67 -13.28
N MET A 95 9.02 5.61 -12.87
CA MET A 95 7.90 5.24 -13.73
C MET A 95 6.86 6.35 -13.75
N TYR A 96 6.36 6.72 -14.92
CA TYR A 96 5.26 7.65 -15.10
C TYR A 96 4.08 6.91 -15.72
N LEU A 97 2.90 7.12 -15.18
CA LEU A 97 1.65 6.69 -15.75
C LEU A 97 0.83 7.94 -16.12
N THR A 98 0.48 8.06 -17.40
CA THR A 98 -0.10 9.28 -17.99
C THR A 98 -1.25 8.96 -18.93
N GLU A 99 -2.18 9.90 -19.10
CA GLU A 99 -3.20 9.84 -20.16
C GLU A 99 -2.63 10.36 -21.49
N GLU A 100 -2.56 9.51 -22.51
CA GLU A 100 -2.07 9.85 -23.84
C GLU A 100 -3.03 9.30 -24.90
N GLY A 101 -3.48 10.16 -25.82
CA GLY A 101 -4.37 9.74 -26.91
C GLY A 101 -5.73 9.22 -26.45
N GLY A 102 -6.22 9.60 -25.26
CA GLY A 102 -7.47 9.11 -24.68
C GLY A 102 -7.37 7.73 -24.00
N SER A 103 -6.14 7.23 -23.81
CA SER A 103 -5.80 5.97 -23.14
C SER A 103 -4.69 6.20 -22.11
N LEU A 104 -4.25 5.16 -21.41
CA LEU A 104 -3.06 5.18 -20.56
C LEU A 104 -1.78 4.76 -21.29
N ALA A 105 -0.66 5.35 -20.89
CA ALA A 105 0.68 4.92 -21.23
C ALA A 105 1.56 4.90 -19.97
N LEU A 106 2.33 3.82 -19.80
CA LEU A 106 3.33 3.70 -18.74
C LEU A 106 4.72 3.90 -19.34
N LYS A 107 5.49 4.82 -18.79
CA LYS A 107 6.87 5.12 -19.21
C LYS A 107 7.81 4.84 -18.06
N LEU A 108 8.98 4.29 -18.34
CA LEU A 108 9.98 4.11 -17.28
C LEU A 108 11.41 4.22 -17.77
N LYS A 109 12.29 4.49 -16.80
CA LYS A 109 13.73 4.42 -16.93
C LYS A 109 14.30 3.58 -15.80
N HIS A 110 15.36 2.83 -16.09
CA HIS A 110 16.12 2.09 -15.10
C HIS A 110 17.37 2.88 -14.70
N PHE A 111 17.75 2.75 -13.44
CA PHE A 111 18.93 3.38 -12.87
C PHE A 111 19.71 2.38 -12.02
N ASN A 112 21.03 2.38 -12.17
CA ASN A 112 21.93 1.70 -11.24
C ASN A 112 21.87 2.36 -9.84
N ALA A 113 22.50 1.72 -8.86
CA ALA A 113 22.59 2.24 -7.49
C ALA A 113 23.22 3.65 -7.39
N ASP A 114 24.05 4.05 -8.37
CA ASP A 114 24.68 5.38 -8.46
C ASP A 114 23.90 6.39 -9.31
N LEU A 115 22.65 6.06 -9.68
CA LEU A 115 21.75 6.85 -10.53
C LEU A 115 22.20 7.01 -11.98
N THR A 116 23.17 6.22 -12.46
CA THR A 116 23.43 6.13 -13.90
C THR A 116 22.30 5.37 -14.61
N GLY A 117 21.73 5.97 -15.66
CA GLY A 117 20.60 5.42 -16.40
C GLY A 117 21.00 4.32 -17.39
N TRP A 118 20.12 3.34 -17.61
CA TRP A 118 20.33 2.30 -18.64
C TRP A 118 19.92 2.78 -20.03
N GLU A 119 18.82 3.52 -20.10
CA GLU A 119 18.37 4.15 -21.33
C GLU A 119 19.22 5.38 -21.68
N GLU A 120 19.24 5.72 -22.97
CA GLU A 120 19.82 6.97 -23.44
C GLU A 120 19.21 8.19 -22.71
N LYS A 121 19.95 9.30 -22.66
CA LYS A 121 19.56 10.50 -21.92
C LYS A 121 18.10 10.93 -22.15
N ASP A 122 17.68 10.95 -23.41
CA ASP A 122 16.32 11.32 -23.82
C ASP A 122 15.43 10.10 -24.14
N GLY A 123 15.94 8.88 -23.98
CA GLY A 123 15.22 7.64 -24.22
C GLY A 123 14.48 7.15 -22.98
N MET A 124 13.37 6.44 -23.16
CA MET A 124 12.66 5.73 -22.09
C MET A 124 11.94 4.52 -22.68
N LEU A 125 11.64 3.54 -21.85
CA LEU A 125 10.65 2.52 -22.24
C LEU A 125 9.26 3.14 -22.18
N THR A 126 8.39 2.76 -23.13
CA THR A 126 7.00 3.18 -23.18
C THR A 126 6.13 1.97 -23.48
N PHE A 127 5.20 1.69 -22.58
CA PHE A 127 4.26 0.60 -22.64
C PHE A 127 2.86 1.17 -22.84
N ARG A 128 2.27 0.87 -24.00
CA ARG A 128 0.89 1.26 -24.31
C ARG A 128 -0.10 0.31 -23.64
N LEU A 129 -1.26 0.81 -23.23
CA LEU A 129 -2.33 -0.01 -22.68
C LEU A 129 -2.87 -0.98 -23.75
N VAL A 130 -3.09 -2.24 -23.38
CA VAL A 130 -3.71 -3.27 -24.23
C VAL A 130 -5.04 -3.76 -23.67
N ALA A 131 -5.23 -3.73 -22.36
CA ALA A 131 -6.51 -4.00 -21.72
C ALA A 131 -6.58 -3.33 -20.35
N ILE A 132 -7.80 -3.02 -19.91
CA ILE A 132 -8.06 -2.54 -18.55
C ILE A 132 -9.29 -3.26 -18.01
N GLU A 133 -9.20 -3.69 -16.76
CA GLU A 133 -10.20 -4.44 -16.02
C GLU A 133 -10.28 -3.86 -14.59
N PRO A 134 -11.33 -4.17 -13.81
CA PRO A 134 -11.36 -3.77 -12.40
C PRO A 134 -10.09 -4.26 -11.68
N CYS A 135 -9.34 -3.35 -11.06
CA CYS A 135 -8.10 -3.67 -10.35
C CYS A 135 -6.99 -4.28 -11.22
N ALA A 136 -7.00 -4.11 -12.54
CA ALA A 136 -5.94 -4.59 -13.43
C ALA A 136 -5.75 -3.70 -14.67
N ALA A 137 -4.51 -3.33 -14.94
CA ALA A 137 -4.08 -2.63 -16.15
C ALA A 137 -3.01 -3.47 -16.86
N TYR A 138 -3.32 -3.88 -18.07
CA TYR A 138 -2.43 -4.64 -18.93
C TYR A 138 -1.86 -3.68 -19.96
N PHE A 139 -0.57 -3.40 -19.86
CA PHE A 139 0.21 -2.73 -20.88
C PHE A 139 0.91 -3.79 -21.74
N ASN A 140 1.30 -3.42 -22.95
CA ASN A 140 2.00 -4.34 -23.84
C ASN A 140 3.30 -4.82 -23.19
N ALA A 141 3.40 -6.09 -22.81
CA ALA A 141 4.52 -6.71 -22.09
C ALA A 141 4.67 -6.33 -20.59
N LEU A 142 3.71 -5.62 -20.00
CA LEU A 142 3.74 -5.24 -18.58
C LEU A 142 2.33 -5.28 -17.98
N THR A 143 2.17 -5.91 -16.83
CA THR A 143 0.88 -5.97 -16.11
C THR A 143 1.05 -5.38 -14.73
N LEU A 144 0.11 -4.52 -14.34
CA LEU A 144 -0.11 -4.10 -12.97
C LEU A 144 -1.52 -4.54 -12.58
N ARG A 145 -1.67 -5.26 -11.48
CA ARG A 145 -3.00 -5.63 -10.96
C ARG A 145 -2.98 -5.78 -9.44
N CYS A 146 -4.16 -5.76 -8.83
CA CYS A 146 -4.31 -6.12 -7.44
C CYS A 146 -3.93 -7.59 -7.22
N ALA A 147 -3.31 -7.86 -6.07
CA ALA A 147 -3.02 -9.23 -5.65
C ALA A 147 -4.32 -10.01 -5.37
N ASP A 148 -5.28 -9.32 -4.74
CA ASP A 148 -6.64 -9.80 -4.48
C ASP A 148 -7.66 -8.79 -5.04
N PRO A 149 -8.39 -9.13 -6.13
CA PRO A 149 -9.42 -8.27 -6.71
C PRO A 149 -10.59 -7.97 -5.77
N ASP A 150 -10.88 -8.86 -4.82
CA ASP A 150 -11.95 -8.69 -3.82
C ASP A 150 -11.49 -7.84 -2.62
N ASN A 151 -10.18 -7.64 -2.47
CA ASN A 151 -9.57 -6.79 -1.44
C ASN A 151 -8.49 -5.85 -2.01
N PRO A 152 -8.87 -4.87 -2.85
CA PRO A 152 -7.96 -3.85 -3.35
C PRO A 152 -7.24 -3.12 -2.20
N GLY A 153 -5.95 -2.88 -2.36
CA GLY A 153 -5.14 -2.23 -1.33
C GLY A 153 -4.38 -3.19 -0.41
N SER A 154 -4.67 -4.49 -0.44
CA SER A 154 -3.93 -5.50 0.33
C SER A 154 -2.56 -5.82 -0.26
N GLY A 155 -2.43 -5.70 -1.58
CA GLY A 155 -1.21 -5.96 -2.31
C GLY A 155 -1.40 -5.78 -3.81
N ILE A 156 -0.29 -5.78 -4.56
CA ILE A 156 -0.27 -5.68 -6.01
C ILE A 156 0.62 -6.76 -6.62
N VAL A 157 0.40 -7.03 -7.91
CA VAL A 157 1.25 -7.86 -8.75
C VAL A 157 1.73 -7.00 -9.90
N ALA A 158 3.06 -6.91 -10.03
CA ALA A 158 3.72 -6.32 -11.20
C ALA A 158 4.39 -7.44 -11.98
N ALA A 159 4.06 -7.59 -13.26
CA ALA A 159 4.65 -8.59 -14.12
C ALA A 159 5.23 -7.93 -15.37
N VAL A 160 6.45 -8.32 -15.77
CA VAL A 160 7.10 -7.83 -16.99
C VAL A 160 7.59 -8.99 -17.84
N ARG A 161 7.34 -8.92 -19.14
CA ARG A 161 7.83 -9.91 -20.09
C ARG A 161 9.25 -9.56 -20.50
N MET A 162 10.15 -10.50 -20.29
CA MET A 162 11.55 -10.39 -20.68
C MET A 162 11.74 -10.73 -22.15
N LYS A 163 12.61 -9.97 -22.81
CA LYS A 163 13.08 -10.34 -24.15
C LYS A 163 13.86 -11.66 -24.04
N SER A 164 13.46 -12.64 -24.84
CA SER A 164 14.09 -13.96 -24.86
C SER A 164 13.98 -14.58 -26.25
N ASP A 165 14.99 -15.36 -26.64
CA ASP A 165 14.97 -16.18 -27.87
C ASP A 165 14.28 -17.55 -27.65
N LYS A 166 13.82 -17.80 -26.42
CA LYS A 166 13.08 -19.03 -26.07
C LYS A 166 11.65 -18.97 -26.63
N PRO A 167 11.06 -20.13 -26.95
CA PRO A 167 9.69 -20.18 -27.48
C PRO A 167 8.64 -19.76 -26.45
N ASP A 168 8.87 -20.04 -25.17
CA ASP A 168 7.93 -19.69 -24.10
C ASP A 168 8.20 -18.28 -23.54
N PRO A 169 7.16 -17.44 -23.35
CA PRO A 169 7.30 -16.15 -22.69
C PRO A 169 8.02 -16.27 -21.36
N GLN A 170 9.05 -15.44 -21.16
CA GLN A 170 9.75 -15.35 -19.88
C GLN A 170 9.20 -14.13 -19.14
N GLU A 171 8.71 -14.32 -17.92
CA GLU A 171 8.17 -13.23 -17.10
C GLU A 171 8.96 -13.09 -15.80
N LEU A 172 9.18 -11.86 -15.37
CA LEU A 172 9.45 -11.55 -13.98
C LEU A 172 8.14 -11.13 -13.34
N ILE A 173 7.76 -11.81 -12.26
CA ILE A 173 6.51 -11.56 -11.53
C ILE A 173 6.89 -11.16 -10.11
N PHE A 174 6.54 -9.94 -9.75
CA PHE A 174 6.69 -9.39 -8.41
C PHE A 174 5.33 -9.43 -7.73
N ARG A 175 5.28 -10.08 -6.57
CA ARG A 175 4.09 -10.12 -5.72
C ARG A 175 4.40 -9.31 -4.48
N PHE A 176 3.63 -8.24 -4.30
CA PHE A 176 3.84 -7.28 -3.23
C PHE A 176 2.63 -7.24 -2.31
N ASP A 177 2.90 -7.11 -1.02
CA ASP A 177 1.92 -6.74 -0.02
C ASP A 177 1.98 -5.24 0.20
N ALA A 178 0.91 -4.66 0.74
CA ALA A 178 0.94 -3.29 1.25
C ALA A 178 2.08 -3.15 2.27
N ALA A 179 3.04 -2.30 1.97
CA ALA A 179 4.13 -2.03 2.89
C ALA A 179 3.52 -1.41 4.16
N ALA A 180 3.72 -2.08 5.30
CA ALA A 180 3.33 -1.51 6.58
C ALA A 180 4.01 -0.14 6.69
N SER A 181 3.22 0.92 6.93
CA SER A 181 3.77 2.23 7.26
C SER A 181 4.79 2.03 8.37
N THR A 182 6.07 2.34 8.12
CA THR A 182 7.12 2.15 9.13
C THR A 182 6.63 2.76 10.44
N PRO A 183 6.50 1.97 11.52
CA PRO A 183 6.04 2.51 12.79
C PRO A 183 6.93 3.68 13.17
N ILE A 184 6.33 4.81 13.56
CA ILE A 184 7.10 5.96 14.05
C ILE A 184 8.03 5.47 15.16
N SER A 185 9.35 5.53 14.90
CA SER A 185 10.35 5.30 15.95
C SER A 185 10.35 6.49 16.89
N TYR A 186 10.18 6.22 18.17
CA TYR A 186 10.26 7.21 19.24
C TYR A 186 11.66 7.30 19.85
N ASP A 187 12.63 6.55 19.29
CA ASP A 187 14.04 6.51 19.72
C ASP A 187 14.23 6.29 21.24
N CYS A 188 13.27 5.60 21.87
CA CYS A 188 13.34 5.19 23.27
C CYS A 188 14.02 3.82 23.39
N ASP A 189 15.12 3.73 24.12
CA ASP A 189 15.94 2.54 24.30
C ASP A 189 16.11 2.14 25.78
N GLY A 190 16.82 1.04 26.01
CA GLY A 190 17.09 0.51 27.35
C GLY A 190 16.04 -0.47 27.88
N THR A 191 15.89 -0.51 29.20
CA THR A 191 14.95 -1.44 29.87
C THR A 191 13.51 -1.05 29.58
N THR A 192 12.56 -1.98 29.77
CA THR A 192 11.12 -1.67 29.66
C THR A 192 10.70 -0.49 30.54
N ILE A 193 11.33 -0.30 31.70
CA ILE A 193 11.09 0.86 32.57
C ILE A 193 11.58 2.15 31.92
N ALA A 194 12.82 2.17 31.42
CA ALA A 194 13.39 3.32 30.72
C ALA A 194 12.56 3.70 29.48
N ILE A 195 12.13 2.70 28.70
CA ILE A 195 11.25 2.89 27.55
C ILE A 195 9.91 3.51 27.98
N ASN A 196 9.29 3.01 29.05
CA ASN A 196 8.03 3.57 29.56
C ASN A 196 8.17 5.03 30.02
N GLU A 197 9.26 5.36 30.71
CA GLU A 197 9.54 6.73 31.17
C GLU A 197 9.76 7.68 29.99
N CYS A 198 10.56 7.26 29.01
CA CYS A 198 10.79 8.00 27.78
C CYS A 198 9.47 8.29 27.04
N LEU A 199 8.69 7.23 26.77
CA LEU A 199 7.41 7.33 26.07
C LEU A 199 6.38 8.17 26.86
N ALA A 200 6.36 8.10 28.19
CA ALA A 200 5.49 8.94 29.02
C ALA A 200 5.85 10.44 28.88
N GLY A 201 7.14 10.75 28.77
CA GLY A 201 7.63 12.09 28.47
C GLY A 201 7.17 12.59 27.10
N ILE A 202 7.22 11.73 26.07
CA ILE A 202 6.74 12.04 24.72
C ILE A 202 5.23 12.26 24.73
N TYR A 203 4.47 11.37 25.37
CA TYR A 203 3.01 11.51 25.48
C TYR A 203 2.61 12.81 26.18
N LYS A 204 3.33 13.22 27.23
CA LYS A 204 3.11 14.52 27.88
C LYS A 204 3.33 15.68 26.92
N ARG A 205 4.38 15.64 26.08
CA ARG A 205 4.63 16.67 25.04
C ARG A 205 3.51 16.67 24.00
N SER A 206 3.11 15.51 23.51
CA SER A 206 2.02 15.33 22.55
C SER A 206 0.70 15.94 23.06
N LYS A 207 0.26 15.58 24.28
CA LYS A 207 -0.94 16.18 24.92
C LYS A 207 -0.78 17.68 25.18
N SER A 208 0.42 18.16 25.52
CA SER A 208 0.64 19.60 25.69
C SER A 208 0.48 20.35 24.37
N ARG A 209 0.95 19.76 23.27
CA ARG A 209 0.80 20.35 21.94
C ARG A 209 -0.65 20.32 21.46
N GLN A 210 -1.35 19.19 21.63
CA GLN A 210 -2.79 19.10 21.33
C GLN A 210 -3.55 20.24 22.00
N ARG A 211 -3.37 20.43 23.32
CA ARG A 211 -4.03 21.52 24.05
C ARG A 211 -3.70 22.89 23.47
N ALA A 212 -2.43 23.17 23.21
CA ALA A 212 -2.03 24.46 22.62
C ALA A 212 -2.68 24.71 21.25
N TYR A 213 -2.85 23.67 20.42
CA TYR A 213 -3.45 23.79 19.09
C TYR A 213 -4.97 23.92 19.18
N VAL A 214 -5.62 23.18 20.08
CA VAL A 214 -7.06 23.34 20.34
C VAL A 214 -7.35 24.73 20.91
N ASP A 215 -6.54 25.23 21.84
CA ASP A 215 -6.67 26.58 22.39
C ASP A 215 -6.49 27.65 21.29
N ALA A 216 -5.53 27.47 20.39
CA ALA A 216 -5.35 28.34 19.24
C ALA A 216 -6.55 28.30 18.28
N ALA A 217 -7.13 27.12 18.04
CA ALA A 217 -8.28 26.94 17.17
C ALA A 217 -9.54 27.57 17.76
N LEU A 218 -9.66 27.59 19.09
CA LEU A 218 -10.72 28.31 19.79
C LEU A 218 -10.54 29.84 19.70
N GLY A 219 -9.31 30.34 19.58
CA GLY A 219 -9.00 31.78 19.49
C GLY A 219 -9.69 32.60 20.59
N SER A 220 -10.21 33.78 20.25
CA SER A 220 -11.05 34.59 21.16
C SER A 220 -12.45 34.02 21.37
N SER A 221 -12.83 32.96 20.64
CA SER A 221 -14.14 32.32 20.69
C SER A 221 -14.25 31.23 21.77
N ALA A 222 -13.27 31.13 22.65
CA ALA A 222 -13.27 30.21 23.78
C ALA A 222 -14.61 30.24 24.57
N ASP A 223 -15.30 31.38 24.69
CA ASP A 223 -16.38 31.50 25.67
C ASP A 223 -17.82 31.57 25.13
N GLY A 224 -18.13 31.23 23.86
CA GLY A 224 -19.58 31.10 23.57
C GLY A 224 -20.14 30.84 22.18
N ASN A 225 -19.38 30.89 21.08
CA ASN A 225 -19.99 30.64 19.78
C ASN A 225 -20.21 29.14 19.51
N ALA A 226 -21.10 28.83 18.55
CA ALA A 226 -21.46 27.45 18.24
C ALA A 226 -20.23 26.61 17.80
N LEU A 227 -19.32 27.23 17.03
CA LEU A 227 -18.11 26.58 16.54
C LEU A 227 -17.18 26.16 17.69
N GLY A 228 -16.88 27.05 18.63
CA GLY A 228 -16.01 26.73 19.77
C GLY A 228 -16.56 25.61 20.65
N LYS A 229 -17.89 25.54 20.81
CA LYS A 229 -18.55 24.41 21.48
C LYS A 229 -18.35 23.09 20.72
N MET A 230 -18.46 23.12 19.39
CA MET A 230 -18.25 21.94 18.54
C MET A 230 -16.78 21.48 18.56
N ILE A 231 -15.81 22.39 18.50
CA ILE A 231 -14.38 22.07 18.60
C ILE A 231 -14.07 21.38 19.93
N ARG A 232 -14.57 21.92 21.06
CA ARG A 232 -14.38 21.27 22.37
C ARG A 232 -15.07 19.91 22.48
N ALA A 233 -16.29 19.79 21.95
CA ALA A 233 -17.01 18.52 21.95
C ALA A 233 -16.25 17.47 21.11
N SER A 234 -15.70 17.87 19.97
CA SER A 234 -14.87 17.01 19.12
C SER A 234 -13.58 16.59 19.85
N ASP A 235 -12.88 17.51 20.50
CA ASP A 235 -11.64 17.21 21.24
C ASP A 235 -11.89 16.27 22.43
N ALA A 236 -13.00 16.49 23.17
CA ALA A 236 -13.41 15.59 24.25
C ALA A 236 -13.81 14.20 23.74
N ALA A 237 -14.52 14.12 22.61
CA ALA A 237 -14.87 12.84 21.99
C ALA A 237 -13.64 12.09 21.50
N PHE A 238 -12.66 12.79 20.92
CA PHE A 238 -11.37 12.23 20.57
C PHE A 238 -10.63 11.67 21.80
N ASP A 239 -10.59 12.41 22.90
CA ASP A 239 -9.92 11.94 24.12
C ASP A 239 -10.55 10.67 24.69
N ALA A 240 -11.88 10.55 24.60
CA ALA A 240 -12.60 9.33 24.95
C ALA A 240 -12.28 8.16 24.01
N TYR A 241 -12.26 8.41 22.69
CA TYR A 241 -11.89 7.41 21.69
C TYR A 241 -10.45 6.90 21.87
N ARG A 242 -9.47 7.82 21.99
CA ARG A 242 -8.06 7.48 22.22
C ARG A 242 -7.90 6.61 23.46
N SER A 243 -8.57 6.96 24.55
CA SER A 243 -8.53 6.12 25.76
C SER A 243 -9.09 4.73 25.51
N ALA A 244 -10.30 4.61 24.93
CA ALA A 244 -10.92 3.31 24.66
C ALA A 244 -10.06 2.43 23.75
N GLU A 245 -9.54 3.00 22.65
CA GLU A 245 -8.69 2.28 21.70
C GLU A 245 -7.37 1.85 22.33
N CYS A 246 -6.67 2.76 23.01
CA CYS A 246 -5.37 2.43 23.58
C CYS A 246 -5.48 1.52 24.80
N ASP A 247 -6.58 1.56 25.55
CA ASP A 247 -6.86 0.59 26.62
C ASP A 247 -7.11 -0.81 26.05
N ALA A 248 -7.76 -0.93 24.89
CA ALA A 248 -7.88 -2.21 24.17
C ALA A 248 -6.50 -2.73 23.71
N VAL A 249 -5.62 -1.84 23.20
CA VAL A 249 -4.23 -2.19 22.90
C VAL A 249 -3.50 -2.66 24.17
N TYR A 250 -3.66 -1.97 25.30
CA TYR A 250 -3.06 -2.43 26.56
C TYR A 250 -3.50 -3.84 26.92
N GLU A 251 -4.82 -4.09 26.84
CA GLU A 251 -5.42 -5.39 27.18
C GLU A 251 -4.90 -6.52 26.28
N ASN A 252 -4.77 -6.27 24.97
CA ASN A 252 -4.19 -7.23 24.03
C ASN A 252 -2.74 -7.60 24.38
N TRP A 253 -1.98 -6.66 24.94
CA TRP A 253 -0.57 -6.86 25.29
C TRP A 253 -0.35 -7.21 26.77
N LYS A 254 -1.40 -7.37 27.56
CA LYS A 254 -1.31 -7.40 29.04
C LYS A 254 -0.43 -8.52 29.60
N GLU A 255 -0.30 -9.63 28.87
CA GLU A 255 0.52 -10.78 29.28
C GLU A 255 2.03 -10.49 29.11
N GLY A 256 2.39 -9.51 28.28
CA GLY A 256 3.76 -9.09 28.03
C GLY A 256 4.25 -7.97 28.96
N SER A 257 5.57 -7.80 29.01
CA SER A 257 6.21 -6.71 29.77
C SER A 257 6.02 -5.33 29.11
N ILE A 258 5.79 -5.28 27.80
CA ILE A 258 5.72 -4.03 27.02
C ILE A 258 4.32 -3.41 26.89
N ARG A 259 3.29 -3.95 27.55
CA ARG A 259 1.90 -3.45 27.49
C ARG A 259 1.74 -1.94 27.66
N ASN A 260 2.48 -1.37 28.61
CA ASN A 260 2.44 0.07 28.88
C ASN A 260 3.10 0.88 27.75
N ALA A 261 4.19 0.37 27.17
CA ALA A 261 4.82 0.98 26.01
C ALA A 261 3.87 0.95 24.79
N MET A 262 3.12 -0.13 24.59
CA MET A 262 2.13 -0.24 23.51
C MET A 262 0.97 0.75 23.69
N TRP A 263 0.45 0.89 24.91
CA TRP A 263 -0.55 1.91 25.25
C TRP A 263 -0.05 3.34 24.99
N LEU A 264 1.20 3.64 25.39
CA LEU A 264 1.81 4.96 25.18
C LEU A 264 2.01 5.26 23.70
N ARG A 265 2.53 4.31 22.92
CA ARG A 265 2.73 4.47 21.46
C ARG A 265 1.42 4.73 20.73
N CYS A 266 0.36 3.98 21.07
CA CYS A 266 -0.99 4.23 20.58
C CYS A 266 -1.45 5.65 20.92
N SER A 267 -1.30 6.03 22.19
CA SER A 267 -1.77 7.33 22.68
C SER A 267 -1.04 8.51 22.02
N ILE A 268 0.27 8.42 21.82
CA ILE A 268 1.06 9.45 21.14
C ILE A 268 0.61 9.59 19.68
N ARG A 269 0.55 8.47 18.94
CA ARG A 269 0.19 8.46 17.52
C ARG A 269 -1.18 9.11 17.29
N LEU A 270 -2.21 8.65 17.99
CA LEU A 270 -3.57 9.19 17.85
C LEU A 270 -3.64 10.68 18.27
N THR A 271 -2.91 11.08 19.31
CA THR A 271 -2.89 12.49 19.75
C THR A 271 -2.23 13.40 18.73
N ASP A 272 -1.16 12.94 18.09
CA ASP A 272 -0.48 13.68 17.03
C ASP A 272 -1.34 13.79 15.76
N GLU A 273 -2.00 12.72 15.34
CA GLU A 273 -2.97 12.70 14.22
C GLU A 273 -4.14 13.67 14.46
N HIS A 274 -4.71 13.66 15.67
CA HIS A 274 -5.78 14.59 16.02
C HIS A 274 -5.30 16.04 16.10
N THR A 275 -4.08 16.28 16.59
CA THR A 275 -3.46 17.62 16.58
C THR A 275 -3.31 18.14 15.15
N HIS A 276 -2.88 17.28 14.21
CA HIS A 276 -2.79 17.62 12.79
C HIS A 276 -4.17 17.91 12.19
N THR A 277 -5.18 17.11 12.53
CA THR A 277 -6.58 17.33 12.10
C THR A 277 -7.12 18.68 12.59
N VAL A 278 -6.84 19.06 13.84
CA VAL A 278 -7.20 20.38 14.39
C VAL A 278 -6.49 21.49 13.62
N TRP A 279 -5.21 21.31 13.33
CA TRP A 279 -4.43 22.29 12.56
C TRP A 279 -4.99 22.48 11.14
N GLN A 280 -5.21 21.38 10.41
CA GLN A 280 -5.67 21.40 9.03
C GLN A 280 -7.04 22.06 8.88
N ASN A 281 -7.94 21.84 9.84
CA ASN A 281 -9.29 22.37 9.77
C ASN A 281 -9.40 23.84 10.22
N TRP A 282 -8.59 24.24 11.21
CA TRP A 282 -8.85 25.49 11.95
C TRP A 282 -7.68 26.46 11.98
N LEU A 283 -6.45 26.02 11.71
CA LEU A 283 -5.23 26.81 11.90
C LEU A 283 -4.45 27.05 10.61
N THR A 284 -4.92 26.53 9.49
CA THR A 284 -4.33 26.77 8.16
C THR A 284 -5.40 27.18 7.17
N TYR A 285 -4.97 27.66 6.01
CA TYR A 285 -5.82 28.13 4.93
C TYR A 285 -5.64 27.22 3.71
N GLN A 286 -6.65 27.18 2.84
CA GLN A 286 -6.59 26.43 1.57
C GLN A 286 -5.80 27.18 0.48
N ASP A 287 -5.33 28.40 0.77
CA ASP A 287 -4.50 29.22 -0.10
C ASP A 287 -3.05 29.28 0.42
N THR A 288 -2.23 30.18 -0.13
CA THR A 288 -0.82 30.35 0.25
C THR A 288 -0.61 31.21 1.50
N SER A 289 -1.68 31.51 2.26
CA SER A 289 -1.57 32.33 3.47
C SER A 289 -0.81 31.58 4.56
N GLU A 290 -0.07 32.33 5.38
CA GLU A 290 0.66 31.75 6.51
C GLU A 290 -0.32 31.20 7.56
N PRO A 291 -0.11 29.96 8.06
CA PRO A 291 -1.00 29.37 9.04
C PRO A 291 -0.87 30.04 10.41
N ILE A 292 -1.95 30.00 11.21
CA ILE A 292 -2.03 30.58 12.56
C ILE A 292 -1.00 29.95 13.51
N LEU A 293 -0.77 28.65 13.36
CA LEU A 293 0.34 27.92 13.97
C LEU A 293 1.04 27.09 12.88
N PRO A 294 2.33 26.77 13.03
CA PRO A 294 3.01 25.89 12.09
C PRO A 294 2.34 24.49 12.07
N GLU A 295 2.54 23.76 10.98
CA GLU A 295 2.10 22.36 10.92
C GLU A 295 2.74 21.53 12.04
N PRO A 296 1.95 20.75 12.80
CA PRO A 296 2.47 20.00 13.95
C PRO A 296 3.32 18.83 13.45
N ARG A 297 4.59 18.80 13.86
CA ARG A 297 5.48 17.67 13.58
C ARG A 297 5.20 16.47 14.50
N PRO A 298 5.51 15.22 14.15
CA PRO A 298 5.40 14.09 15.06
C PRO A 298 6.12 14.32 16.40
N SER A 299 5.52 13.89 17.51
CA SER A 299 6.14 13.95 18.83
C SER A 299 7.33 13.00 18.90
N ARG A 300 8.45 13.50 19.40
CA ARG A 300 9.66 12.75 19.75
C ARG A 300 10.10 13.14 21.16
#